data_AF-A0A3R9XFP1-F1
#
_entry.id   AF-A0A3R9XFP1-F1
#
_cell.length_a   1.000
_cell.length_b   1.000
_cell.length_c   1.000
_cell.angle_alpha   90.00
_cell.angle_beta   90.00
_cell.angle_gamma   90.00
#
_symmetry.space_group_name_H-M   'P 1'
#
loop_
_entity.id
_entity.type
_entity.pdbx_description
1 polymer ?
#
loop_
_entity_poly.entity_id
_entity_poly.type
_entity_poly.pdbx_seq_one_letter_code
_entity_poly.pdbx_strand_id
1 'polypeptide(L)'
;MGLVHFQVPPWRCANTKIQKRHVTHCVERMAGRTASIEFWHRSWLDEAHRAGTIEFQRGLGAVRTIFGGPQGFANSVPLLAETTNPDYALVHLHRRNVGASNIGRGFSGRALRLKLTGPRPARDYGQGGPPRTQGQAHAHHPQRLQRRQRSAQRDHAHEDALGARPSR
;
A
#
# COMPACT_ATOMS: atom_id res chain seq x y z
N MET A 1 19.77 -4.66 -7.25
CA MET A 1 18.63 -3.78 -6.88
C MET A 1 17.93 -4.31 -5.64
N GLY A 2 17.59 -3.43 -4.67
CA GLY A 2 16.98 -3.75 -3.36
C GLY A 2 15.45 -3.96 -3.38
N LEU A 3 14.90 -4.50 -2.30
CA LEU A 3 13.44 -4.59 -2.04
C LEU A 3 12.99 -3.38 -1.21
N VAL A 4 11.74 -2.95 -1.39
CA VAL A 4 11.08 -2.02 -0.46
C VAL A 4 10.16 -2.83 0.46
N HIS A 5 10.32 -2.69 1.77
CA HIS A 5 9.63 -3.53 2.73
C HIS A 5 8.51 -2.76 3.44
N PHE A 6 7.28 -3.28 3.35
CA PHE A 6 6.11 -2.76 4.04
C PHE A 6 5.64 -3.74 5.10
N GLN A 7 5.57 -3.26 6.34
CA GLN A 7 4.95 -3.98 7.43
C GLN A 7 3.51 -3.49 7.59
N VAL A 8 2.55 -4.38 7.36
CA VAL A 8 1.13 -4.11 7.56
C VAL A 8 0.81 -4.40 9.03
N PRO A 9 0.39 -3.37 9.80
CA PRO A 9 0.29 -3.47 11.24
C PRO A 9 -0.86 -4.39 11.69
N PRO A 10 -0.82 -4.88 12.94
CA PRO A 10 -1.75 -5.89 13.43
C PRO A 10 -3.22 -5.44 13.50
N TRP A 11 -3.54 -4.15 13.55
CA TRP A 11 -4.93 -3.67 13.51
C TRP A 11 -5.55 -3.68 12.10
N ARG A 12 -4.79 -4.07 11.08
CA ARG A 12 -5.30 -4.21 9.71
C ARG A 12 -5.61 -5.66 9.39
N CYS A 13 -6.88 -6.01 9.48
CA CYS A 13 -7.39 -7.34 9.20
C CYS A 13 -7.72 -7.50 7.69
N ALA A 14 -7.57 -8.71 7.13
CA ALA A 14 -7.78 -9.02 5.71
C ALA A 14 -9.23 -8.81 5.19
N ASN A 15 -10.15 -8.55 6.11
CA ASN A 15 -11.58 -8.75 5.98
C ASN A 15 -12.29 -7.63 5.20
N THR A 16 -11.56 -6.66 4.64
CA THR A 16 -12.18 -5.53 3.94
C THR A 16 -11.47 -5.19 2.63
N LYS A 17 -12.27 -4.87 1.60
CA LYS A 17 -11.78 -4.32 0.32
C LYS A 17 -10.88 -3.11 0.51
N ILE A 18 -11.15 -2.30 1.54
CA ILE A 18 -10.38 -1.11 1.89
C ILE A 18 -8.94 -1.48 2.25
N GLN A 19 -8.71 -2.53 3.04
CA GLN A 19 -7.34 -2.93 3.38
C GLN A 19 -6.57 -3.47 2.17
N LYS A 20 -7.22 -4.29 1.33
CA LYS A 20 -6.60 -4.75 0.08
C LYS A 20 -6.25 -3.59 -0.84
N ARG A 21 -7.15 -2.62 -1.02
CA ARG A 21 -6.90 -1.39 -1.80
C ARG A 21 -5.70 -0.60 -1.26
N HIS A 22 -5.54 -0.52 0.05
CA HIS A 22 -4.39 0.16 0.64
C HIS A 22 -3.07 -0.55 0.31
N VAL A 23 -3.03 -1.89 0.42
CA VAL A 23 -1.84 -2.69 0.05
C VAL A 23 -1.52 -2.51 -1.43
N THR A 24 -2.53 -2.59 -2.30
CA THR A 24 -2.37 -2.34 -3.75
C THR A 24 -1.75 -0.97 -4.01
N HIS A 25 -2.30 0.07 -3.40
CA HIS A 25 -1.79 1.44 -3.54
C HIS A 25 -0.33 1.58 -3.10
N CYS A 26 0.08 0.93 -2.00
CA CYS A 26 1.48 0.91 -1.56
C CYS A 26 2.40 0.26 -2.60
N VAL A 27 1.99 -0.85 -3.21
CA VAL A 27 2.78 -1.54 -4.25
C VAL A 27 2.87 -0.70 -5.51
N GLU A 28 1.75 -0.13 -5.98
CA GLU A 28 1.71 0.71 -7.19
C GLU A 28 2.63 1.93 -7.08
N ARG A 29 2.69 2.55 -5.89
CA ARG A 29 3.57 3.69 -5.60
C ARG A 29 5.06 3.37 -5.71
N MET A 30 5.45 2.09 -5.78
CA MET A 30 6.85 1.71 -5.89
C MET A 30 7.43 1.68 -7.30
N ALA A 31 6.60 1.90 -8.33
CA ALA A 31 6.94 2.21 -9.73
C ALA A 31 8.37 1.79 -10.17
N GLY A 32 8.58 0.48 -10.34
CA GLY A 32 9.86 -0.09 -10.81
C GLY A 32 10.74 -0.73 -9.74
N ARG A 33 10.34 -0.69 -8.46
CA ARG A 33 10.97 -1.45 -7.38
C ARG A 33 10.08 -2.61 -6.95
N THR A 34 10.70 -3.75 -6.63
CA THR A 34 9.98 -4.89 -6.06
C THR A 34 9.62 -4.59 -4.60
N ALA A 35 8.32 -4.56 -4.31
CA ALA A 35 7.80 -4.43 -2.96
C ALA A 35 7.75 -5.79 -2.25
N SER A 36 7.97 -5.78 -0.94
CA SER A 36 7.71 -6.90 -0.05
C SER A 36 6.71 -6.52 1.03
N ILE A 37 5.78 -7.43 1.33
CA ILE A 37 4.66 -7.18 2.24
C ILE A 37 4.72 -8.19 3.39
N GLU A 38 4.70 -7.70 4.63
CA GLU A 38 4.65 -8.50 5.85
C GLU A 38 3.34 -8.22 6.60
N PHE A 39 2.52 -9.26 6.79
CA PHE A 39 1.27 -9.13 7.54
C PHE A 39 1.48 -9.51 9.00
N TRP A 40 1.03 -8.65 9.91
CA TRP A 40 1.11 -8.85 11.36
C TRP A 40 -0.20 -9.30 12.00
N HIS A 41 -1.26 -9.45 11.20
CA HIS A 41 -2.55 -9.93 11.68
C HIS A 41 -2.87 -11.32 11.12
N ARG A 42 -3.27 -12.25 12.00
CA ARG A 42 -3.55 -13.65 11.64
C ARG A 42 -4.62 -13.79 10.55
N SER A 43 -5.59 -12.87 10.47
CA SER A 43 -6.70 -13.00 9.50
C SER A 43 -6.27 -12.91 8.04
N TRP A 44 -5.03 -12.51 7.74
CA TRP A 44 -4.49 -12.60 6.38
C TRP A 44 -4.09 -14.02 5.99
N LEU A 45 -3.75 -14.86 6.97
CA LEU A 45 -3.12 -16.17 6.74
C LEU A 45 -3.80 -17.29 7.55
N ASP A 46 -4.99 -17.04 8.09
CA ASP A 46 -5.84 -18.10 8.61
C ASP A 46 -6.33 -19.01 7.48
N GLU A 47 -6.90 -20.16 7.85
CA GLU A 47 -7.28 -21.18 6.88
C GLU A 47 -8.25 -20.68 5.81
N ALA A 48 -9.18 -19.79 6.19
CA ALA A 48 -10.19 -19.26 5.27
C ALA A 48 -9.61 -18.24 4.28
N HIS A 49 -8.59 -17.46 4.67
CA HIS A 49 -8.08 -16.35 3.87
C HIS A 49 -6.74 -16.61 3.19
N ARG A 50 -5.97 -17.61 3.64
CA ARG A 50 -4.60 -17.89 3.17
C ARG A 50 -4.49 -17.93 1.65
N ALA A 51 -5.26 -18.79 0.99
CA ALA A 51 -5.18 -18.96 -0.47
C ALA A 51 -5.48 -17.63 -1.19
N GLY A 52 -6.55 -16.94 -0.81
CA GLY A 52 -6.93 -15.66 -1.42
C GLY A 52 -5.92 -14.53 -1.18
N THR A 53 -5.25 -14.52 -0.02
CA THR A 53 -4.18 -13.55 0.27
C THR A 53 -2.94 -13.81 -0.57
N ILE A 54 -2.59 -15.08 -0.78
CA ILE A 54 -1.43 -15.47 -1.58
C ILE A 54 -1.65 -15.12 -3.06
N GLU A 55 -2.82 -15.45 -3.61
CA GLU A 55 -3.18 -15.07 -4.97
C GLU A 55 -3.24 -13.55 -5.14
N PHE A 56 -3.76 -12.83 -4.14
CA PHE A 56 -3.72 -11.37 -4.13
C PHE A 56 -2.29 -10.81 -4.20
N GLN A 57 -1.35 -11.35 -3.41
CA GLN A 57 0.05 -10.93 -3.45
C GLN A 57 0.75 -11.30 -4.76
N ARG A 58 0.44 -12.49 -5.32
CA ARG A 58 0.92 -12.92 -6.65
C ARG A 58 0.44 -11.97 -7.74
N GLY A 59 -0.85 -11.62 -7.75
CA GLY A 59 -1.42 -10.68 -8.71
C GLY A 59 -0.78 -9.29 -8.67
N LEU A 60 -0.30 -8.85 -7.49
CA LEU A 60 0.47 -7.61 -7.34
C LEU A 60 1.95 -7.73 -7.73
N GLY A 61 2.44 -8.95 -8.01
CA GLY A 61 3.87 -9.23 -8.17
C GLY A 61 4.70 -8.99 -6.90
N ALA A 62 4.05 -8.88 -5.74
CA ALA A 62 4.69 -8.53 -4.48
C ALA A 62 5.38 -9.74 -3.84
N VAL A 63 6.52 -9.49 -3.17
CA VAL A 63 7.21 -10.52 -2.38
C VAL A 63 6.54 -10.65 -1.03
N ARG A 64 5.95 -11.80 -0.74
CA ARG A 64 5.48 -12.11 0.60
C ARG A 64 6.67 -12.25 1.53
N THR A 65 6.65 -11.51 2.63
CA THR A 65 7.65 -11.67 3.68
C THR A 65 7.23 -12.79 4.62
N ILE A 66 8.10 -13.78 4.78
CA ILE A 66 7.92 -14.87 5.73
C ILE A 66 8.30 -14.33 7.10
N PHE A 67 7.30 -14.17 7.95
CA PHE A 67 7.47 -13.71 9.33
C PHE A 67 7.99 -14.85 10.21
N GLY A 68 9.19 -14.68 10.76
CA GLY A 68 9.83 -15.60 11.70
C GLY A 68 9.88 -15.04 13.11
N GLY A 69 8.72 -14.72 13.69
CA GLY A 69 8.60 -14.23 15.07
C GLY A 69 8.04 -15.26 16.06
N PRO A 70 7.84 -14.85 17.33
CA PRO A 70 7.32 -15.70 18.39
C PRO A 70 5.95 -16.32 18.05
N GLN A 71 5.78 -17.60 18.40
CA GLN A 71 4.57 -18.40 18.18
C GLN A 71 3.87 -18.68 19.52
N GLY A 72 2.58 -19.05 19.46
CA GLY A 72 1.80 -19.43 20.64
C GLY A 72 1.03 -18.30 21.32
N PHE A 73 1.03 -17.08 20.76
CA PHE A 73 0.21 -15.97 21.25
C PHE A 73 -1.06 -15.83 20.39
N ALA A 74 -2.12 -15.27 20.97
CA ALA A 74 -3.39 -15.04 20.27
C ALA A 74 -3.23 -14.22 18.98
N ASN A 75 -2.22 -13.35 18.91
CA ASN A 75 -1.90 -12.51 17.77
C ASN A 75 -0.64 -12.95 17.01
N SER A 76 -0.13 -14.17 17.25
CA SER A 76 0.92 -14.74 16.42
C SER A 76 0.43 -14.94 14.99
N VAL A 77 1.28 -14.58 14.03
CA VAL A 77 1.05 -14.87 12.62
C VAL A 77 1.66 -16.24 12.29
N PRO A 78 0.93 -17.11 11.57
CA PRO A 78 1.44 -18.42 11.18
C PRO A 78 2.77 -18.33 10.43
N LEU A 79 3.75 -19.16 10.83
CA LEU A 79 4.94 -19.38 10.03
C LEU A 79 4.54 -20.17 8.78
N LEU A 80 4.46 -19.48 7.64
CA LEU A 80 4.13 -20.08 6.35
C LEU A 80 5.28 -19.85 5.37
N ALA A 81 5.92 -20.92 4.92
CA ALA A 81 7.03 -20.87 3.96
C ALA A 81 6.51 -21.01 2.52
N GLU A 82 5.86 -19.97 2.01
CA GLU A 82 5.27 -19.94 0.66
C GLU A 82 5.64 -18.64 -0.06
N THR A 83 6.10 -18.77 -1.31
CA THR A 83 6.54 -17.64 -2.12
C THR A 83 5.43 -17.12 -3.03
N THR A 84 5.35 -15.81 -3.17
CA THR A 84 4.39 -15.12 -4.07
C THR A 84 5.06 -14.43 -5.25
N ASN A 85 6.39 -14.41 -5.27
CA ASN A 85 7.18 -13.83 -6.34
C ASN A 85 8.18 -14.89 -6.84
N PRO A 86 8.34 -15.08 -8.16
CA PRO A 86 9.19 -16.12 -8.72
C PRO A 86 10.69 -15.81 -8.58
N ASP A 87 11.06 -14.54 -8.42
CA ASP A 87 12.45 -14.09 -8.43
C ASP A 87 13.02 -13.94 -7.01
N TYR A 88 12.17 -13.70 -6.00
CA TYR A 88 12.61 -13.37 -4.65
C TYR A 88 11.73 -13.95 -3.55
N ALA A 89 12.37 -14.33 -2.45
CA ALA A 89 11.76 -14.55 -1.15
C ALA A 89 12.40 -13.62 -0.11
N LEU A 90 11.62 -13.16 0.87
CA LEU A 90 12.12 -12.39 2.00
C LEU A 90 11.72 -13.10 3.29
N VAL A 91 12.68 -13.37 4.16
CA VAL A 91 12.45 -13.91 5.50
C VAL A 91 12.82 -12.83 6.50
N HIS A 92 11.88 -12.46 7.36
CA HIS A 92 12.12 -11.49 8.42
C HIS A 92 12.10 -12.21 9.76
N LEU A 93 13.28 -12.43 10.32
CA LEU A 93 13.47 -13.12 11.58
C LEU A 93 13.46 -12.09 12.71
N HIS A 94 12.46 -12.19 13.57
CA HIS A 94 12.37 -11.37 14.77
C HIS A 94 13.07 -12.12 15.91
N ARG A 95 13.90 -11.42 16.67
CA ARG A 95 14.67 -12.05 17.76
C ARG A 95 13.70 -12.65 18.78
N ARG A 96 13.82 -13.95 19.06
CA ARG A 96 13.11 -14.61 20.18
C ARG A 96 13.71 -14.09 21.48
N ASN A 97 13.12 -13.05 22.07
CA ASN A 97 13.40 -12.75 23.46
C ASN A 97 12.37 -13.50 24.30
N VAL A 98 12.84 -14.43 25.14
CA VAL A 98 12.01 -15.13 26.12
C VAL A 98 11.53 -14.07 27.12
N GLY A 99 10.33 -13.52 26.91
CA GLY A 99 9.75 -12.43 27.70
C GLY A 99 9.34 -11.16 26.93
N ALA A 100 9.59 -11.05 25.62
CA ALA A 100 9.08 -9.92 24.85
C ALA A 100 7.59 -10.14 24.48
N SER A 101 6.71 -9.37 25.12
CA SER A 101 5.31 -9.24 24.71
C SER A 101 5.23 -8.52 23.34
N ASN A 102 4.30 -8.97 22.49
CA ASN A 102 3.90 -8.30 21.25
C ASN A 102 3.30 -6.90 21.51
N ILE A 103 2.83 -6.65 22.74
CA ILE A 103 2.14 -5.41 23.11
C ILE A 103 3.20 -4.33 23.43
N GLY A 104 3.34 -3.36 22.53
CA GLY A 104 3.96 -2.06 22.81
C GLY A 104 5.47 -1.92 22.54
N ARG A 105 6.19 -2.98 22.19
CA ARG A 105 7.58 -2.88 21.73
C ARG A 105 7.72 -3.47 20.33
N GLY A 106 8.13 -2.66 19.37
CA GLY A 106 8.47 -3.14 18.03
C GLY A 106 9.52 -4.24 18.13
N PHE A 107 9.32 -5.34 17.40
CA PHE A 107 10.33 -6.39 17.33
C PHE A 107 11.51 -5.87 16.49
N SER A 108 12.72 -5.89 17.05
CA SER A 108 13.93 -5.73 16.25
C SER A 108 14.18 -7.04 15.50
N GLY A 109 14.12 -6.99 14.17
CA GLY A 109 14.33 -8.15 13.31
C GLY A 109 15.50 -7.95 12.35
N ARG A 110 15.99 -9.06 11.81
CA ARG A 110 16.88 -9.08 10.64
C ARG A 110 16.10 -9.64 9.46
N ALA A 111 16.15 -8.94 8.34
CA ALA A 111 15.57 -9.41 7.09
C ALA A 111 16.64 -10.04 6.20
N LEU A 112 16.43 -11.31 5.83
CA LEU A 112 17.24 -12.03 4.86
C LEU A 112 16.47 -12.14 3.55
N ARG A 113 17.05 -11.59 2.48
CA ARG A 113 16.53 -11.72 1.12
C ARG A 113 17.22 -12.87 0.41
N LEU A 114 16.43 -13.74 -0.21
CA LEU A 114 16.89 -14.80 -1.09
C LEU A 114 16.48 -14.48 -2.52
N LYS A 115 17.43 -14.59 -3.45
CA LYS A 115 17.13 -14.62 -4.90
C LYS A 115 16.87 -16.06 -5.26
N LEU A 116 15.69 -16.34 -5.82
CA LEU A 116 15.32 -17.68 -6.23
C LEU A 116 15.95 -17.96 -7.59
N THR A 117 16.48 -19.17 -7.75
CA THR A 117 17.02 -19.67 -9.02
C THR A 117 16.29 -20.95 -9.35
N GLY A 118 15.54 -20.95 -10.45
CA GLY A 118 14.65 -22.03 -10.85
C GLY A 118 13.86 -21.64 -12.10
N PRO A 119 13.23 -22.59 -12.80
CA PRO A 119 12.42 -22.30 -13.99
C PRO A 119 11.33 -21.30 -13.64
N ARG A 120 11.31 -20.18 -14.37
CA ARG A 120 10.33 -19.12 -14.14
C ARG A 120 9.00 -19.55 -14.76
N PRO A 121 7.88 -19.50 -14.01
CA PRO A 121 6.58 -19.58 -14.67
C PRO A 121 6.47 -18.42 -15.67
N ALA A 122 5.94 -18.71 -16.86
CA ALA A 122 5.68 -17.69 -17.87
C ALA A 122 4.82 -16.58 -17.23
N ARG A 123 5.29 -15.33 -17.32
CA ARG A 123 4.59 -14.19 -16.73
C ARG A 123 3.34 -13.89 -17.55
N ASP A 124 2.19 -14.44 -17.17
CA ASP A 124 0.89 -13.88 -17.54
C ASP A 124 0.34 -13.08 -16.35
N TYR A 125 0.93 -11.90 -16.16
CA TYR A 125 0.28 -10.88 -15.33
C TYR A 125 -0.70 -10.17 -16.26
N GLY A 126 -1.98 -10.55 -16.17
CA GLY A 126 -3.06 -9.88 -16.89
C GLY A 126 -2.92 -8.36 -16.78
N GLN A 127 -3.28 -7.64 -17.85
CA GLN A 127 -3.03 -6.22 -18.13
C GLN A 127 -3.58 -5.19 -17.10
N GLY A 128 -3.29 -5.35 -15.81
CA GLY A 128 -3.55 -4.40 -14.75
C GLY A 128 -2.29 -3.57 -14.47
N GLY A 129 -1.82 -2.82 -15.47
CA GLY A 129 -0.92 -1.70 -15.17
C GLY A 129 -1.66 -0.67 -14.29
N PRO A 130 -0.97 0.10 -13.44
CA PRO A 130 -1.60 1.18 -12.70
C PRO A 130 -2.32 2.10 -13.71
N PRO A 131 -3.49 2.69 -13.36
CA PRO A 131 -4.22 3.54 -14.27
C PRO A 131 -3.28 4.63 -14.78
N ARG A 132 -2.98 4.58 -16.09
CA ARG A 132 -2.29 5.67 -16.77
C ARG A 132 -3.24 6.86 -16.68
N THR A 133 -2.93 7.81 -15.81
CA THR A 133 -3.45 9.17 -16.00
C THR A 133 -3.00 9.60 -17.39
N GLN A 134 -3.95 9.77 -18.30
CA GLN A 134 -3.72 10.46 -19.56
C GLN A 134 -3.25 11.87 -19.19
N GLY A 135 -1.93 12.06 -19.16
CA GLY A 135 -1.34 13.38 -19.24
C GLY A 135 -1.57 13.86 -20.66
N GLN A 136 -2.51 14.78 -20.83
CA GLN A 136 -2.48 15.68 -21.98
C GLN A 136 -1.23 16.55 -21.84
N ALA A 137 -0.17 16.16 -22.53
CA ALA A 137 0.92 17.04 -22.86
C ALA A 137 0.48 17.86 -24.08
N HIS A 138 0.17 19.13 -23.88
CA HIS A 138 0.23 20.11 -24.96
C HIS A 138 1.35 21.10 -24.70
N ALA A 139 2.15 21.24 -25.74
CA ALA A 139 3.45 21.88 -25.79
C ALA A 139 3.39 23.40 -25.52
N HIS A 140 4.47 23.90 -24.94
CA HIS A 140 4.82 25.31 -24.96
C HIS A 140 5.22 25.76 -26.38
N HIS A 141 4.63 26.87 -26.86
CA HIS A 141 5.34 27.85 -27.69
C HIS A 141 4.71 29.26 -27.53
N PRO A 142 5.45 30.38 -27.67
CA PRO A 142 5.15 31.66 -27.04
C PRO A 142 4.64 32.75 -28.01
N GLN A 143 4.29 33.90 -27.39
CA GLN A 143 4.25 35.28 -27.88
C GLN A 143 2.87 35.98 -27.94
N ARG A 144 2.89 37.18 -27.34
CA ARG A 144 2.16 38.42 -27.67
C ARG A 144 0.62 38.42 -27.57
N LEU A 145 0.07 39.17 -26.61
CA LEU A 145 -0.24 40.61 -26.72
C LEU A 145 -1.12 41.07 -25.54
N GLN A 146 -0.73 42.19 -24.94
CA GLN A 146 -1.58 43.00 -24.07
C GLN A 146 -2.85 43.45 -24.80
N ARG A 147 -4.02 43.40 -24.16
CA ARG A 147 -5.07 44.44 -24.28
C ARG A 147 -6.18 44.29 -23.23
N ARG A 148 -6.23 45.31 -22.37
CA ARG A 148 -7.42 45.96 -21.80
C ARG A 148 -8.35 45.13 -20.89
N GLN A 149 -8.14 45.26 -19.58
CA GLN A 149 -9.18 45.10 -18.57
C GLN A 149 -9.67 46.49 -18.10
N ARG A 150 -10.81 46.92 -18.66
CA ARG A 150 -11.88 47.78 -18.12
C ARG A 150 -13.07 47.40 -19.01
N SER A 151 -14.20 46.87 -18.56
CA SER A 151 -15.28 47.38 -17.67
C SER A 151 -16.30 46.21 -17.71
N ALA A 152 -17.01 45.78 -16.68
CA ALA A 152 -17.97 46.45 -15.81
C ALA A 152 -18.30 45.42 -14.71
N GLN A 153 -18.26 45.78 -13.42
CA GLN A 153 -19.49 46.06 -12.65
C GLN A 153 -20.66 45.20 -13.15
N ARG A 154 -20.71 43.96 -12.65
CA ARG A 154 -21.95 43.22 -12.57
C ARG A 154 -22.61 43.58 -11.26
N ASP A 155 -23.66 44.36 -11.41
CA ASP A 155 -24.77 44.50 -10.48
C ASP A 155 -25.31 43.13 -10.06
N HIS A 156 -26.02 43.11 -8.93
CA HIS A 156 -26.71 41.98 -8.30
C HIS A 156 -25.85 41.05 -7.43
N ALA A 157 -25.30 41.60 -6.35
CA ALA A 157 -25.31 40.90 -5.06
C ALA A 157 -26.48 41.48 -4.25
N HIS A 158 -27.64 40.83 -4.33
CA HIS A 158 -28.15 40.01 -3.24
C HIS A 158 -28.56 40.86 -2.01
N GLU A 159 -29.67 41.57 -2.19
CA GLU A 159 -30.65 41.79 -1.14
C GLU A 159 -31.05 40.43 -0.53
N ASP A 160 -30.49 40.08 0.62
CA ASP A 160 -31.19 39.37 1.71
C ASP A 160 -30.16 38.69 2.60
N ALA A 161 -29.86 39.33 3.73
CA ALA A 161 -29.78 38.63 5.01
C ALA A 161 -29.54 39.61 6.17
N LEU A 162 -30.62 39.79 6.94
CA LEU A 162 -30.59 39.77 8.40
C LEU A 162 -29.98 40.99 9.11
N GLY A 163 -30.74 42.09 9.11
CA GLY A 163 -30.64 43.16 10.10
C GLY A 163 -31.05 42.66 11.49
N ALA A 164 -30.05 42.42 12.34
CA ALA A 164 -30.21 42.24 13.77
C ALA A 164 -30.34 43.60 14.50
N ARG A 165 -31.36 43.71 15.36
CA ARG A 165 -31.60 44.71 16.43
C ARG A 165 -30.36 44.90 17.34
N PRO A 166 -30.18 46.00 18.13
CA PRO A 166 -31.14 46.60 19.12
C PRO A 166 -31.05 48.16 19.19
N SER A 167 -31.66 48.98 20.06
CA SER A 167 -32.36 48.88 21.36
C SER A 167 -33.01 50.26 21.67
N ARG A 168 -34.20 50.30 22.29
CA ARG A 168 -34.50 51.11 23.48
C ARG A 168 -35.81 50.66 24.12
#